data_AF-A0A8T3ZT73-F1
#
_entry.id   AF-A0A8T3ZT73-F1
#
_cell.length_a   1.000
_cell.length_b   1.000
_cell.length_c   1.000
_cell.angle_alpha   90.00
_cell.angle_beta   90.00
_cell.angle_gamma   90.00
#
_symmetry.space_group_name_H-M   'P 1'
#
loop_
_entity.id
_entity.type
_entity.pdbx_description
1 polymer ?
#
loop_
_entity_poly.entity_id
_entity_poly.type
_entity_poly.pdbx_seq_one_letter_code
_entity_poly.pdbx_strand_id
1 'polypeptide(L)' 'MTRWKKDETVFDVNVNYHEKRGYQIYLPRPVIEVLGDPDVIDFVIKGKKVEVSAHK' A
#
# COMPACT_ATOMS: atom_id res chain seq x y z
N MET A 1 -9.02 -4.33 14.13
CA MET A 1 -8.81 -4.74 12.73
C MET A 1 -9.73 -3.92 11.86
N THR A 2 -9.18 -3.01 11.06
CA THR A 2 -9.94 -2.25 10.07
C THR A 2 -10.62 -3.23 9.12
N ARG A 3 -11.94 -3.15 9.03
CA ARG A 3 -12.81 -4.09 8.32
C ARG A 3 -12.81 -3.71 6.84
N TRP A 4 -11.70 -3.97 6.16
CA TRP A 4 -11.58 -3.65 4.74
C TRP A 4 -12.56 -4.50 3.94
N LYS A 5 -13.47 -3.85 3.22
CA LYS A 5 -14.45 -4.58 2.40
C LYS A 5 -13.77 -5.01 1.11
N LYS A 6 -14.16 -6.18 0.60
CA LYS A 6 -13.56 -6.76 -0.60
C LYS A 6 -13.85 -5.95 -1.87
N ASP A 7 -14.95 -5.20 -1.87
CA ASP A 7 -15.41 -4.42 -3.03
C ASP A 7 -15.06 -2.93 -2.95
N GLU A 8 -14.32 -2.51 -1.92
CA GLU A 8 -13.83 -1.13 -1.81
C GLU A 8 -12.69 -0.90 -2.82
N THR A 9 -12.79 0.18 -3.59
CA THR A 9 -11.79 0.58 -4.59
C THR A 9 -10.86 1.68 -4.08
N VAL A 10 -11.21 2.30 -2.95
CA VAL A 10 -10.45 3.37 -2.31
C VAL A 10 -10.26 3.00 -0.85
N PHE A 11 -9.00 3.04 -0.39
CA PHE A 11 -8.62 2.73 0.98
C PHE A 11 -7.86 3.92 1.58
N ASP A 12 -8.49 4.63 2.49
CA ASP A 12 -7.83 5.68 3.25
C ASP A 12 -6.93 5.03 4.32
N VAL A 13 -5.63 5.25 4.19
CA VAL A 13 -4.63 4.74 5.14
C VAL A 13 -3.94 5.88 5.85
N ASN A 14 -3.74 5.73 7.16
CA ASN A 14 -3.00 6.68 7.95
C ASN A 14 -1.50 6.47 7.76
N VAL A 15 -0.79 7.57 7.50
CA VAL A 15 0.67 7.61 7.47
C VAL A 15 1.18 7.79 8.90
N ASN A 16 1.99 6.84 9.34
CA ASN A 16 2.68 6.90 10.62
C ASN A 16 4.15 7.24 10.39
N TYR A 17 4.77 7.96 11.31
CA TYR A 17 6.20 8.22 11.29
C TYR A 17 6.86 7.60 12.51
N HIS A 18 7.96 6.87 12.28
CA HIS A 18 8.77 6.29 13.33
C HIS A 18 10.23 6.71 13.13
N GLU A 19 10.86 7.29 14.15
CA GLU A 19 12.18 7.94 14.03
C GLU A 19 13.26 7.08 13.37
N LYS A 20 13.32 5.78 13.70
CA LYS A 20 14.31 4.85 13.13
C LYS A 20 13.93 4.20 11.81
N ARG A 21 12.65 4.24 11.44
CA ARG A 21 12.09 3.46 10.32
C ARG A 21 11.47 4.34 9.23
N GLY A 22 11.41 5.65 9.46
CA GLY A 22 10.81 6.61 8.56
C GLY A 22 9.29 6.54 8.55
N TYR A 23 8.71 6.96 7.42
CA TYR A 23 7.27 6.89 7.18
C TYR A 23 6.82 5.47 6.87
N GLN A 24 5.70 5.06 7.46
CA GLN A 24 5.13 3.73 7.34
C GLN A 24 3.61 3.80 7.19
N ILE A 25 3.08 2.90 6.36
CA ILE A 25 1.64 2.66 6.23
C ILE A 25 1.37 1.16 6.42
N TYR A 26 0.17 0.84 6.87
CA TYR A 26 -0.33 -0.54 6.81
C TYR A 26 -1.06 -0.73 5.50
N LEU A 27 -0.58 -1.66 4.68
CA LEU A 27 -1.15 -1.89 3.36
C LEU A 27 -2.49 -2.63 3.44
N PRO A 28 -3.53 -2.14 2.75
CA PRO A 28 -4.78 -2.84 2.48
C PRO A 28 -4.56 -4.30 2.10
N ARG A 29 -5.09 -5.26 2.87
CA ARG A 29 -5.07 -6.68 2.53
C ARG A 29 -5.67 -6.91 1.13
N PRO A 30 -6.80 -6.27 0.75
CA PRO A 30 -7.29 -6.36 -0.62
C PRO A 30 -6.29 -5.88 -1.68
N VAL A 31 -5.46 -4.87 -1.37
CA VAL A 31 -4.41 -4.39 -2.30
C VAL A 31 -3.32 -5.45 -2.48
N ILE A 32 -2.85 -6.07 -1.38
CA ILE A 32 -1.88 -7.18 -1.45
C ILE A 32 -2.44 -8.37 -2.24
N GLU A 33 -3.71 -8.71 -2.02
CA GLU A 33 -4.40 -9.79 -2.74
C GLU A 33 -4.50 -9.50 -4.24
N VAL A 34 -4.82 -8.25 -4.63
CA VAL A 34 -4.83 -7.82 -6.04
C VAL A 34 -3.45 -7.86 -6.67
N LEU A 35 -2.40 -7.54 -5.91
CA LEU A 35 -1.01 -7.59 -6.36
C LEU A 35 -0.42 -9.02 -6.39
N GLY A 36 -1.16 -10.03 -5.92
CA GLY A 36 -0.74 -11.43 -5.98
C GLY A 36 0.28 -11.84 -4.92
N ASP A 37 0.21 -11.27 -3.71
CA ASP A 37 1.11 -11.57 -2.57
C ASP A 37 2.61 -11.40 -2.90
N PRO A 38 3.03 -10.16 -3.25
CA PRO A 38 4.40 -9.86 -3.65
C PRO A 38 5.36 -9.81 -2.46
N ASP A 39 6.65 -10.08 -2.71
CA ASP A 39 7.71 -9.91 -1.70
C ASP A 39 8.23 -8.47 -1.68
N VAL A 40 8.09 -7.74 -2.80
CA VAL A 40 8.55 -6.36 -2.97
C VAL A 40 7.48 -5.49 -3.67
N ILE A 41 7.33 -4.26 -3.18
CA ILE A 41 6.43 -3.24 -3.75
C ILE A 41 7.25 -2.03 -4.15
N ASP A 42 7.08 -1.60 -5.39
CA ASP A 42 7.70 -0.40 -5.94
C ASP A 42 6.69 0.75 -5.98
N PHE A 43 7.12 1.92 -5.52
CA PHE A 43 6.39 3.17 -5.70
C PHE A 43 7.03 3.95 -6.85
N VAL A 44 6.37 3.96 -8.00
CA VAL A 44 6.86 4.61 -9.21
C VAL A 44 6.31 6.04 -9.29
N ILE A 45 7.18 7.03 -9.23
CA ILE A 45 6.79 8.45 -9.29
C ILE A 45 6.64 8.86 -10.76
N LYS A 46 5.43 9.23 -11.17
CA LYS A 46 5.10 9.78 -12.50
C LYS A 46 4.53 11.19 -12.34
N GLY A 47 5.43 12.18 -12.35
CA GLY A 47 5.07 13.58 -12.10
C GLY A 47 4.57 13.78 -10.67
N LYS A 48 3.28 14.16 -10.52
CA LYS A 48 2.62 14.33 -9.22
C LYS A 48 1.80 13.11 -8.77
N LYS A 49 1.85 12.01 -9.51
CA LYS A 49 1.17 10.77 -9.18
C LYS A 49 2.21 9.71 -8.80
N VAL A 50 1.84 8.85 -7.86
CA VAL A 50 2.60 7.64 -7.54
C VAL A 50 1.78 6.45 -8.01
N GLU A 51 2.38 5.62 -8.84
CA GLU A 51 1.85 4.31 -9.20
C GLU A 51 2.50 3.24 -8.33
N VAL A 52 1.76 2.17 -8.06
CA VAL A 52 2.25 1.03 -7.29
C VAL A 52 2.40 -0.15 -8.23
N SER A 53 3.60 -0.72 -8.28
CA SER A 53 3.86 -2.01 -8.92
C SER A 53 4.44 -2.98 -7.90
N ALA A 54 4.41 -4.27 -8.20
CA ALA A 54 4.92 -5.28 -7.29
C ALA A 54 5.53 -6.46 -8.06
N HIS A 55 6.49 -7.11 -7.43
CA HIS A 55 7.17 -8.28 -7.98
C HIS A 55 7.48 -9.30 -6.87
N LYS A 56 7.79 -10.52 -7.30
CA LYS A 56 8.26 -11.58 -6.42
C LYS A 56 9.73 -11.40 -6.11
#